data_AF-L9XSB6-F1
#
_entry.id   AF-L9XSB6-F1
#
_cell.length_a   1.000
_cell.length_b   1.000
_cell.length_c   1.000
_cell.angle_alpha   90.00
_cell.angle_beta   90.00
_cell.angle_gamma   90.00
#
_symmetry.space_group_name_H-M   'P 1'
#
loop_
_entity.id
_entity.type
_entity.pdbx_description
1 polymer ?
#
loop_
_entity_poly.entity_id
_entity_poly.type
_entity_poly.pdbx_seq_one_letter_code
_entity_poly.pdbx_strand_id
1 'polypeptide(L)'
;MNEADDAILEYLQELETDTGHRIALPPTAIWYNLVVELGVLDRSQNTISRRMNVLADAGLLEKIDEKRGYYRVTDRGIAYLEGELDANELEQDD
;
A
#
# COMPACT_ATOMS: atom_id res chain seq x y z
N MET A 1 -5.74 -5.42 9.29
CA MET A 1 -5.25 -4.17 8.65
C MET A 1 -5.08 -3.05 9.68
N ASN A 2 -4.24 -2.04 9.42
CA ASN A 2 -4.06 -0.86 10.28
C ASN A 2 -4.02 0.45 9.46
N GLU A 3 -4.07 1.59 10.15
CA GLU A 3 -4.02 2.94 9.56
C GLU A 3 -2.90 3.17 8.54
N ALA A 4 -1.69 2.61 8.79
CA ALA A 4 -0.59 2.78 7.86
C ALA A 4 -0.80 1.99 6.57
N ASP A 5 -1.53 0.89 6.63
CA ASP A 5 -1.85 0.11 5.44
C ASP A 5 -2.89 0.80 4.57
N ASP A 6 -3.95 1.32 5.19
CA ASP A 6 -5.00 2.04 4.51
C ASP A 6 -4.40 3.27 3.80
N ALA A 7 -3.58 4.06 4.51
CA ALA A 7 -2.87 5.20 3.93
C ALA A 7 -1.91 4.84 2.78
N ILE A 8 -1.26 3.65 2.81
CA ILE A 8 -0.42 3.18 1.70
C ILE A 8 -1.27 2.85 0.47
N LEU A 9 -2.38 2.13 0.67
CA LEU A 9 -3.26 1.73 -0.41
C LEU A 9 -3.95 2.93 -1.04
N GLU A 10 -4.49 3.83 -0.23
CA GLU A 10 -5.14 5.08 -0.66
C GLU A 10 -4.16 5.92 -1.50
N TYR A 11 -2.95 6.14 -1.00
CA TYR A 11 -1.95 6.92 -1.73
C TYR A 11 -1.57 6.30 -3.07
N LEU A 12 -1.47 4.96 -3.16
CA LEU A 12 -1.18 4.29 -4.43
C LEU A 12 -2.38 4.29 -5.39
N GLN A 13 -3.62 4.24 -4.88
CA GLN A 13 -4.84 4.37 -5.67
C GLN A 13 -4.98 5.78 -6.24
N GLU A 14 -4.73 6.82 -5.44
CA GLU A 14 -4.79 8.23 -5.87
C GLU A 14 -3.79 8.56 -6.98
N LEU A 15 -2.70 7.80 -7.10
CA LEU A 15 -1.71 7.95 -8.16
C LEU A 15 -2.10 7.24 -9.48
N GLU A 16 -3.21 6.50 -9.52
CA GLU A 16 -3.70 5.90 -10.75
C GLU A 16 -4.01 6.98 -11.79
N THR A 17 -3.48 6.81 -13.00
CA THR A 17 -3.69 7.79 -14.07
C THR A 17 -5.11 7.68 -14.64
N ASP A 18 -5.54 8.72 -15.37
CA ASP A 18 -6.78 8.72 -16.16
C ASP A 18 -6.88 7.58 -17.19
N THR A 19 -5.74 7.03 -17.62
CA THR A 19 -5.64 5.84 -18.48
C THR A 19 -5.71 4.50 -17.73
N GLY A 20 -5.90 4.51 -16.41
CA GLY A 20 -5.89 3.32 -15.55
C GLY A 20 -4.50 2.75 -15.29
N HIS A 21 -3.43 3.53 -15.52
CA HIS A 21 -2.08 3.09 -15.24
C HIS A 21 -1.76 3.28 -13.75
N ARG A 22 -1.58 2.17 -13.04
CA ARG A 22 -1.18 2.17 -11.64
C ARG A 22 0.33 2.27 -11.49
N ILE A 23 0.77 3.25 -10.73
CA ILE A 23 2.19 3.55 -10.52
C ILE A 23 2.79 2.55 -9.55
N ALA A 24 4.01 2.09 -9.85
CA ALA A 24 4.80 1.27 -8.94
C ALA A 24 5.85 2.13 -8.22
N LEU A 25 5.93 2.03 -6.90
CA LEU A 25 6.87 2.81 -6.08
C LEU A 25 7.61 1.94 -5.05
N PRO A 26 8.85 2.28 -4.69
CA PRO A 26 9.57 1.62 -3.62
C PRO A 26 9.15 2.16 -2.23
N PRO A 27 9.35 1.38 -1.14
CA PRO A 27 8.98 1.81 0.21
C PRO A 27 9.53 3.15 0.66
N THR A 28 10.73 3.52 0.17
CA THR A 28 11.34 4.82 0.47
C THR A 28 10.49 5.99 -0.04
N ALA A 29 9.93 5.88 -1.25
CA ALA A 29 9.10 6.94 -1.83
C ALA A 29 7.77 7.07 -1.07
N ILE A 30 7.17 5.94 -0.70
CA ILE A 30 5.94 5.92 0.08
C ILE A 30 6.15 6.54 1.47
N TRP A 31 7.20 6.12 2.18
CA TRP A 31 7.57 6.69 3.47
C TRP A 31 7.83 8.20 3.37
N TYR A 32 8.62 8.63 2.39
CA TYR A 32 8.94 10.05 2.23
C TYR A 32 7.67 10.89 2.07
N ASN A 33 6.74 10.46 1.21
CA ASN A 33 5.52 11.24 0.98
C ASN A 33 4.56 11.18 2.19
N LEU A 34 4.26 10.00 2.72
CA LEU A 34 3.25 9.87 3.80
C LEU A 34 3.73 10.38 5.16
N VAL A 35 5.03 10.24 5.46
CA VAL A 35 5.58 10.58 6.78
C VAL A 35 6.30 11.92 6.78
N VAL A 36 7.12 12.21 5.76
CA VAL A 36 7.97 13.41 5.74
C VAL A 36 7.25 14.61 5.12
N GLU A 37 6.66 14.44 3.94
CA GLU A 37 6.02 15.56 3.23
C GLU A 37 4.61 15.86 3.74
N LEU A 38 3.75 14.84 3.80
CA LEU A 38 2.35 14.99 4.19
C LEU A 38 2.16 14.96 5.71
N GLY A 39 3.03 14.26 6.44
CA GLY A 39 2.93 14.12 7.91
C GLY A 39 1.66 13.42 8.38
N VAL A 40 1.00 12.63 7.52
CA VAL A 40 -0.24 11.91 7.84
C VAL A 40 0.02 10.63 8.63
N LEU A 41 1.27 10.15 8.65
CA LEU A 41 1.71 9.02 9.46
C LEU A 41 2.94 9.40 10.30
N ASP A 42 3.04 8.84 11.50
CA ASP A 42 4.25 8.86 12.32
C ASP A 42 4.83 7.45 12.43
N ARG A 43 5.55 7.01 11.39
CA ARG A 43 6.13 5.67 11.28
C ARG A 43 7.52 5.70 10.66
N SER A 44 8.39 4.77 11.10
CA SER A 44 9.70 4.60 10.49
C SER A 44 9.60 4.05 9.06
N GLN A 45 10.60 4.34 8.22
CA GLN A 45 10.73 3.76 6.88
C GLN A 45 10.72 2.22 6.90
N ASN A 46 11.35 1.60 7.90
CA ASN A 46 11.34 0.14 8.08
C ASN A 46 9.93 -0.38 8.35
N THR A 47 9.13 0.36 9.11
CA THR A 47 7.71 0.01 9.35
C THR A 47 6.93 0.05 8.04
N ILE A 48 7.06 1.11 7.23
CA ILE A 48 6.39 1.22 5.92
C ILE A 48 6.80 0.06 5.00
N SER A 49 8.10 -0.23 4.90
CA SER A 49 8.60 -1.36 4.11
C SER A 49 8.01 -2.70 4.56
N ARG A 50 7.95 -2.96 5.87
CA ARG A 50 7.31 -4.18 6.41
C ARG A 50 5.83 -4.24 6.04
N ARG A 51 5.09 -3.14 6.19
CA ARG A 51 3.67 -3.08 5.86
C ARG A 51 3.40 -3.31 4.38
N MET A 52 4.21 -2.74 3.48
CA MET A 52 4.09 -3.01 2.04
C MET A 52 4.32 -4.49 1.68
N ASN A 53 5.19 -5.21 2.40
CA ASN A 53 5.31 -6.66 2.23
C ASN A 53 4.07 -7.40 2.72
N VAL A 54 3.54 -7.06 3.90
CA VAL A 54 2.29 -7.66 4.41
C VAL A 54 1.13 -7.44 3.44
N LEU A 55 1.02 -6.24 2.88
CA LEU A 55 0.00 -5.93 1.87
C LEU A 55 0.20 -6.73 0.56
N ALA A 56 1.45 -7.00 0.17
CA ALA A 56 1.73 -7.84 -0.97
C ALA A 56 1.39 -9.31 -0.71
N ASP A 57 1.72 -9.82 0.48
CA ASP A 57 1.39 -11.17 0.92
C ASP A 57 -0.14 -11.37 1.00
N ALA A 58 -0.88 -10.32 1.37
CA ALA A 58 -2.34 -10.28 1.35
C ALA A 58 -2.96 -10.09 -0.05
N GLY A 59 -2.13 -9.93 -1.09
CA GLY A 59 -2.57 -9.70 -2.47
C GLY A 59 -3.21 -8.34 -2.72
N LEU A 60 -3.05 -7.37 -1.81
CA LEU A 60 -3.56 -6.00 -1.95
C LEU A 60 -2.56 -5.13 -2.74
N LEU A 61 -1.27 -5.42 -2.60
CA LEU A 61 -0.21 -4.91 -3.48
C LEU A 61 0.38 -6.05 -4.33
N GLU A 62 0.98 -5.69 -5.46
CA GLU A 62 1.80 -6.56 -6.30
C GLU A 62 3.25 -6.05 -6.25
N LYS A 63 4.20 -6.94 -5.95
CA LYS A 63 5.63 -6.61 -6.02
C LYS A 63 6.14 -6.80 -7.46
N ILE A 64 6.29 -5.70 -8.18
CA ILE A 64 6.61 -5.67 -9.62
C ILE A 64 8.07 -6.04 -9.91
N ASP A 65 8.98 -5.70 -8.99
CA ASP A 65 10.40 -6.02 -9.12
C ASP A 65 10.95 -6.40 -7.74
N GLU A 66 11.32 -7.66 -7.57
CA GLU A 66 11.85 -8.15 -6.30
C GLU A 66 13.19 -7.52 -5.92
N LYS A 67 14.05 -7.23 -6.90
CA LYS A 67 15.39 -6.69 -6.69
C LYS A 67 15.34 -5.22 -6.33
N ARG A 68 14.44 -4.47 -6.98
CA ARG A 68 14.27 -3.04 -6.76
C ARG A 68 13.26 -2.71 -5.67
N GLY A 69 12.43 -3.67 -5.28
CA GLY A 69 11.41 -3.52 -4.25
C GLY A 69 10.31 -2.55 -4.65
N TYR A 70 9.82 -2.64 -5.89
CA TYR A 70 8.72 -1.80 -6.37
C TYR A 70 7.39 -2.48 -6.17
N TYR A 71 6.40 -1.75 -5.66
CA TYR A 71 5.06 -2.25 -5.37
C TYR A 71 4.01 -1.40 -6.07
N ARG A 72 2.91 -2.03 -6.47
CA ARG A 72 1.78 -1.40 -7.15
C ARG A 72 0.48 -1.90 -6.54
N VAL A 73 -0.56 -1.05 -6.46
CA VAL A 73 -1.87 -1.48 -5.97
C VAL A 73 -2.56 -2.43 -6.96
N THR A 74 -3.24 -3.44 -6.45
CA THR A 74 -4.00 -4.43 -7.24
C THR A 74 -5.47 -4.06 -7.31
N ASP A 75 -6.24 -4.77 -8.15
CA ASP A 75 -7.71 -4.64 -8.14
C ASP A 75 -8.30 -5.00 -6.77
N ARG A 76 -7.76 -6.03 -6.10
CA ARG A 76 -8.18 -6.41 -4.73
C ARG A 76 -7.87 -5.31 -3.72
N GLY A 77 -6.73 -4.64 -3.87
CA GLY A 77 -6.35 -3.49 -3.04
C GLY A 77 -7.30 -2.31 -3.17
N ILE A 78 -7.82 -2.06 -4.38
CA ILE A 78 -8.82 -1.01 -4.62
C ILE A 78 -10.19 -1.43 -4.06
N ALA A 79 -10.64 -2.64 -4.35
CA ALA A 79 -11.91 -3.16 -3.83
C ALA A 79 -11.96 -3.18 -2.30
N TYR A 80 -10.82 -3.41 -1.65
CA TYR A 80 -10.68 -3.28 -0.19
C TYR A 80 -11.07 -1.87 0.31
N LEU A 81 -10.55 -0.83 -0.33
CA LEU A 81 -10.79 0.57 0.06
C LEU A 81 -12.22 1.02 -0.22
N GLU A 82 -12.85 0.48 -1.26
CA GLU A 82 -14.25 0.77 -1.61
C GLU A 82 -15.25 0.11 -0.64
N GLY A 83 -14.76 -0.65 0.35
CA GLY A 83 -15.60 -1.41 1.29
C GLY A 83 -16.29 -2.61 0.63
N GLU A 84 -15.81 -3.03 -0.54
CA GLU A 84 -16.33 -4.19 -1.28
C GLU A 84 -15.75 -5.52 -0.78
N LEU A 85 -14.79 -5.47 0.14
CA LEU A 85 -14.30 -6.64 0.88
C LEU A 85 -14.92 -6.68 2.28
N ASP A 86 -15.47 -7.83 2.66
CA ASP A 86 -15.95 -8.09 4.02
C ASP A 86 -14.75 -8.03 4.97
N ALA A 87 -14.82 -7.20 6.03
CA ALA A 87 -13.74 -6.98 6.99
C ALA A 87 -13.24 -8.29 7.64
N ASN A 88 -14.06 -9.34 7.61
CA ASN A 88 -13.74 -10.68 8.11
C ASN A 88 -12.75 -11.48 7.23
N GLU A 89 -12.41 -11.04 6.01
CA GLU A 89 -11.41 -11.72 5.16
C GLU A 89 -9.95 -11.32 5.46
N LEU A 90 -9.71 -10.35 6.35
CA LEU A 90 -8.42 -9.67 6.49
C LEU A 90 -7.79 -9.76 7.89
N GLU A 91 -8.31 -10.64 8.75
CA GLU A 91 -7.63 -11.03 9.98
C GLU A 91 -6.49 -12.01 9.63
N GLN A 92 -5.25 -11.51 9.62
CA GLN A 92 -4.08 -12.35 9.87
C GLN A 92 -3.63 -12.08 11.30
N ASP A 93 -3.72 -13.10 12.14
CA ASP A 93 -3.29 -13.10 13.53
C ASP A 93 -1.79 -12.73 13.64
N ASP A 94 -1.54 -11.66 14.41
CA ASP A 94 -0.30 -11.14 15.04
C ASP A 94 1.10 -11.44 14.43
#